data_AF-A0A5C7PJY5-F1
#
_entry.id   AF-A0A5C7PJY5-F1
#
_cell.length_a   1.000
_cell.length_b   1.000
_cell.length_c   1.000
_cell.angle_alpha   90.00
_cell.angle_beta   90.00
_cell.angle_gamma   90.00
#
_symmetry.space_group_name_H-M   'P 1'
#
loop_
_entity.id
_entity.type
_entity.pdbx_description
1 polymer ?
#
loop_
_entity_poly.entity_id
_entity_poly.type
_entity_poly.pdbx_seq_one_letter_code
_entity_poly.pdbx_strand_id
1 'polypeptide(L)'
;MLSSLFPLGWVHYLAGGLAIGAGVALLYVATGRLAGMSSVFTSSWSYLSTRPAFHQPRWLASRAWRLQLALGLVLGAALWWLTLGPAQPLHTAVPAWRLALGGLVAGFGARLAGGCTSGHGICGLGSLKLPSLLAVLTFMATGFATAQGLAVLGVGP
;
A
#
# COMPACT_ATOMS: atom_id res chain seq x y z
N MET A 1 -23.28 10.34 -16.99
CA MET A 1 -23.11 9.20 -16.06
C MET A 1 -21.64 8.91 -15.75
N LEU A 2 -20.75 8.77 -16.75
CA LEU A 2 -19.30 8.65 -16.48
C LEU A 2 -18.69 9.91 -15.84
N SER A 3 -19.11 11.09 -16.30
CA SER A 3 -18.68 12.39 -15.75
C SER A 3 -19.13 12.64 -14.31
N SER A 4 -20.24 12.03 -13.87
CA SER A 4 -20.71 12.12 -12.48
C SER A 4 -19.96 11.16 -11.55
N LEU A 5 -19.43 10.04 -12.08
CA LEU A 5 -18.61 9.10 -11.32
C LEU A 5 -17.13 9.52 -11.27
N PHE A 6 -16.65 10.14 -12.35
CA PHE A 6 -15.26 10.56 -12.50
C PHE A 6 -15.20 12.05 -12.91
N PRO A 7 -15.41 12.97 -11.95
CA PRO A 7 -15.43 14.41 -12.23
C PRO A 7 -14.10 14.95 -12.77
N LEU A 8 -12.99 14.26 -12.47
CA LEU A 8 -11.64 14.58 -12.93
C LEU A 8 -11.21 13.74 -14.15
N GLY A 9 -12.15 13.06 -14.82
CA GLY A 9 -11.88 12.08 -15.88
C GLY A 9 -11.42 10.72 -15.32
N TRP A 10 -11.41 9.69 -16.18
CA TRP A 10 -11.11 8.31 -15.77
C TRP A 10 -9.74 7.80 -16.26
N VAL A 11 -9.11 8.52 -17.19
CA VAL A 11 -7.89 8.08 -17.91
C VAL A 11 -6.73 7.81 -16.96
N HIS A 12 -6.54 8.63 -15.93
CA HIS A 12 -5.45 8.46 -14.96
C HIS A 12 -5.61 7.22 -14.09
N TYR A 13 -6.84 6.79 -13.76
CA TYR A 13 -7.07 5.52 -13.06
C TYR A 13 -6.68 4.33 -13.93
N LEU A 14 -7.05 4.33 -15.22
CA LEU A 14 -6.67 3.26 -16.15
C LEU A 14 -5.15 3.26 -16.37
N ALA A 15 -4.58 4.41 -16.72
CA ALA A 15 -3.15 4.55 -17.01
C ALA A 15 -2.30 4.14 -15.80
N GLY A 16 -2.66 4.61 -14.60
CA GLY A 16 -2.01 4.22 -13.36
C GLY A 16 -2.13 2.73 -13.07
N GLY A 17 -3.33 2.15 -13.25
CA GLY A 17 -3.56 0.72 -13.07
C GLY A 17 -2.72 -0.14 -14.03
N LEU A 18 -2.67 0.22 -15.31
CA LEU A 18 -1.84 -0.45 -16.31
C LEU A 18 -0.35 -0.32 -16.00
N ALA A 19 0.11 0.87 -15.61
CA ALA A 19 1.52 1.10 -15.25
C ALA A 19 1.94 0.28 -14.02
N ILE A 20 1.11 0.25 -12.97
CA ILE A 20 1.35 -0.57 -11.77
C ILE A 20 1.32 -2.06 -12.12
N GLY A 21 0.34 -2.51 -12.90
CA GLY A 21 0.22 -3.90 -13.34
C GLY A 21 1.44 -4.34 -14.15
N ALA A 22 1.86 -3.54 -15.14
CA ALA A 22 3.05 -3.79 -15.94
C ALA A 22 4.33 -3.80 -15.08
N GLY A 23 4.47 -2.85 -14.15
CA GLY A 23 5.61 -2.77 -13.25
C GLY A 23 5.74 -4.00 -12.35
N VAL A 24 4.64 -4.45 -11.74
CA VAL A 24 4.64 -5.65 -10.89
C VAL A 24 4.83 -6.93 -11.70
N ALA A 25 4.25 -7.02 -12.90
CA ALA A 25 4.48 -8.13 -13.81
C ALA A 25 5.94 -8.24 -14.23
N LEU A 26 6.56 -7.11 -14.63
CA LEU A 26 7.97 -7.05 -14.98
C LEU A 26 8.86 -7.45 -13.81
N LEU A 27 8.56 -6.93 -12.60
CA LEU A 27 9.27 -7.31 -11.38
C LEU A 27 9.23 -8.82 -11.15
N TYR A 28 8.05 -9.42 -11.31
CA TYR A 28 7.86 -10.86 -11.13
C TYR A 28 8.59 -11.68 -12.17
N VAL A 29 8.50 -11.31 -13.45
CA VAL A 29 9.21 -12.01 -14.55
C VAL A 29 10.72 -11.91 -14.38
N ALA A 30 11.24 -10.73 -13.99
CA ALA A 30 12.68 -10.51 -13.88
C ALA A 30 13.29 -11.14 -12.62
N THR A 31 12.55 -11.22 -11.50
CA THR A 31 13.12 -11.60 -10.20
C THR A 31 12.49 -12.86 -9.58
N GLY A 32 11.37 -13.33 -10.11
CA GLY A 32 10.56 -14.39 -9.51
C GLY A 32 9.90 -14.01 -8.17
N ARG A 33 9.89 -12.71 -7.82
CA ARG A 33 9.42 -12.22 -6.51
C ARG A 33 8.18 -11.36 -6.64
N LEU A 34 7.27 -11.53 -5.70
CA LEU A 34 6.05 -10.73 -5.61
C LEU A 34 6.32 -9.39 -4.88
N ALA A 35 5.67 -8.33 -5.34
CA ALA A 35 5.73 -7.01 -4.71
C ALA A 35 4.81 -6.96 -3.48
N GLY A 36 5.38 -6.75 -2.29
CA GLY A 36 4.60 -6.67 -1.05
C GLY A 36 5.27 -5.82 0.01
N MET A 37 4.54 -4.83 0.54
CA MET A 37 5.09 -3.80 1.43
C MET A 37 4.85 -4.04 2.92
N SER A 38 3.79 -4.76 3.30
CA SER A 38 3.37 -4.95 4.71
C SER A 38 4.44 -5.54 5.62
N SER A 39 5.40 -6.24 5.04
CA SER A 39 6.41 -7.00 5.76
C SER A 39 7.82 -6.45 5.59
N VAL A 40 7.97 -5.31 4.89
CA VAL A 40 9.21 -4.52 4.85
C VAL A 40 9.62 -4.16 6.26
N PHE A 41 8.72 -3.57 7.06
CA PHE A 41 9.02 -3.14 8.42
C PHE A 41 9.55 -4.28 9.30
N THR A 42 8.89 -5.45 9.26
CA THR A 42 9.33 -6.64 10.02
C THR A 42 10.68 -7.15 9.56
N SER A 43 10.93 -7.23 8.25
CA SER A 43 12.21 -7.69 7.75
C SER A 43 13.33 -6.68 8.03
N SER A 44 13.05 -5.39 8.01
CA SER A 44 14.03 -4.34 8.33
C SER A 44 14.39 -4.34 9.81
N TRP A 45 13.43 -4.64 10.69
CA TRP A 45 13.68 -4.73 12.13
C TRP A 45 14.69 -5.84 12.50
N SER A 46 14.91 -6.82 11.62
CA SER A 46 15.97 -7.83 11.79
C SER A 46 17.40 -7.26 11.77
N TYR A 47 17.61 -6.05 11.23
CA TYR A 47 18.90 -5.36 11.30
C TYR A 47 19.15 -4.72 12.68
N LEU A 48 18.08 -4.30 13.36
CA LEU A 48 18.15 -3.54 14.60
C LEU A 48 17.92 -4.42 15.84
N SER A 49 17.23 -5.55 15.69
CA SER A 49 16.86 -6.42 16.80
C SER A 49 17.17 -7.88 16.50
N THR A 50 17.76 -8.56 17.49
CA THR A 50 18.08 -9.99 17.50
C THR A 50 16.95 -10.86 18.05
N ARG A 51 15.76 -10.30 18.29
CA ARG A 51 14.64 -11.08 18.82
C ARG A 51 14.25 -12.20 17.85
N PRO A 52 13.92 -13.42 18.34
CA PRO A 52 13.59 -14.56 17.50
C PRO A 52 12.44 -14.30 16.51
N ALA A 53 11.49 -13.44 16.89
CA ALA A 53 10.36 -13.05 16.03
C ALA A 53 10.80 -12.37 14.72
N PHE A 54 11.88 -11.57 14.75
CA PHE A 54 12.40 -10.84 13.58
C PHE A 54 13.54 -11.58 12.88
N HIS A 55 14.23 -12.49 13.57
CA HIS A 55 15.34 -13.30 13.06
C HIS A 55 14.90 -14.64 12.48
N GLN A 56 13.71 -14.72 11.91
CA GLN A 56 13.26 -15.91 11.19
C GLN A 56 13.96 -16.00 9.84
N PRO A 57 14.34 -17.20 9.36
CA PRO A 57 15.06 -17.38 8.09
C PRO A 57 14.39 -16.69 6.90
N ARG A 58 13.05 -16.73 6.84
CA ARG A 58 12.25 -16.07 5.80
C ARG A 58 12.44 -14.54 5.74
N TRP A 59 12.65 -13.89 6.89
CA TRP A 59 12.84 -12.44 6.97
C TRP A 59 14.26 -12.06 6.61
N LEU A 60 15.24 -12.83 7.09
CA LEU A 60 16.65 -12.62 6.80
C LEU A 60 16.97 -12.81 5.31
N ALA A 61 16.34 -13.78 4.64
CA ALA A 61 16.51 -14.00 3.21
C ALA A 61 15.88 -12.89 2.34
N SER A 62 14.84 -12.20 2.84
CA SER A 62 14.07 -11.23 2.05
C SER A 62 14.29 -9.76 2.43
N ARG A 63 15.01 -9.47 3.53
CA ARG A 63 15.19 -8.11 4.06
C ARG A 63 15.83 -7.12 3.07
N ALA A 64 16.87 -7.52 2.35
CA ALA A 64 17.55 -6.65 1.39
C ALA A 64 16.62 -6.28 0.22
N TRP A 65 15.97 -7.29 -0.37
CA TRP A 65 14.99 -7.12 -1.43
C TRP A 65 13.84 -6.20 -1.09
N ARG A 66 13.30 -6.37 0.12
CA ARG A 66 12.17 -5.57 0.58
C ARG A 66 12.56 -4.11 0.78
N LEU A 67 13.77 -3.85 1.26
CA LEU A 67 14.32 -2.51 1.31
C LEU A 67 14.56 -1.93 -0.08
N GLN A 68 15.08 -2.72 -1.03
CA GLN A 68 15.27 -2.29 -2.42
C GLN A 68 13.94 -1.94 -3.08
N LEU A 69 12.89 -2.76 -2.90
CA LEU A 69 11.54 -2.47 -3.38
C LEU A 69 10.98 -1.20 -2.74
N ALA A 70 11.12 -1.04 -1.42
CA ALA A 70 10.63 0.13 -0.71
C ALA A 70 11.36 1.41 -1.16
N LEU A 71 12.68 1.34 -1.32
CA LEU A 71 13.49 2.43 -1.83
C LEU A 71 13.08 2.78 -3.26
N GLY A 72 12.87 1.80 -4.13
CA GLY A 72 12.39 2.03 -5.50
C GLY A 72 11.05 2.75 -5.54
N LEU A 73 10.10 2.40 -4.66
CA LEU A 73 8.81 3.11 -4.55
C LEU A 73 8.98 4.55 -4.06
N VAL A 74 9.83 4.78 -3.05
CA VAL A 74 10.12 6.12 -2.53
C VAL A 74 10.81 6.98 -3.59
N LEU A 75 11.81 6.44 -4.29
CA LEU A 75 12.51 7.14 -5.37
C LEU A 75 11.60 7.42 -6.56
N GLY A 76 10.72 6.48 -6.93
CA GLY A 76 9.73 6.67 -7.99
C GLY A 76 8.75 7.79 -7.65
N ALA A 77 8.25 7.82 -6.41
CA ALA A 77 7.39 8.90 -5.92
C ALA A 77 8.11 10.26 -5.89
N ALA A 78 9.37 10.27 -5.43
CA ALA A 78 10.19 11.49 -5.42
C ALA A 78 10.48 12.01 -6.82
N LEU A 79 10.82 11.13 -7.78
CA LEU A 79 11.03 11.51 -9.17
C LEU A 79 9.76 12.10 -9.79
N TRP A 80 8.60 11.47 -9.56
CA TRP A 80 7.32 12.01 -10.00
C TRP A 80 7.07 13.39 -9.39
N TRP A 81 7.30 13.55 -8.09
CA TRP A 81 7.11 14.83 -7.41
C TRP A 81 7.98 15.95 -7.98
N LEU A 82 9.25 15.66 -8.27
CA LEU A 82 10.21 16.65 -8.77
C LEU A 82 9.99 17.04 -10.24
N THR A 83 9.29 16.21 -11.02
CA THR A 83 9.13 16.40 -12.47
C THR A 83 7.72 16.82 -12.87
N LEU A 84 6.71 16.19 -12.27
CA LEU A 84 5.29 16.33 -12.64
C LEU A 84 4.42 16.74 -11.45
N GLY A 85 4.99 16.73 -10.23
CA GLY A 85 4.28 17.03 -9.00
C GLY A 85 3.98 18.52 -8.83
N PRO A 86 3.12 18.85 -7.84
CA PRO A 86 2.80 20.23 -7.53
C PRO A 86 4.03 20.97 -6.98
N ALA A 87 4.17 22.25 -7.35
CA ALA A 87 5.27 23.11 -6.89
C ALA A 87 5.17 23.50 -5.40
N GLN A 88 3.97 23.39 -4.82
CA GLN A 88 3.70 23.75 -3.44
C GLN A 88 3.67 22.50 -2.55
N PRO A 89 4.19 22.55 -1.31
CA PRO A 89 4.07 21.45 -0.36
C PRO A 89 2.59 21.12 -0.08
N LEU A 90 2.26 19.83 -0.08
CA LEU A 90 0.93 19.39 0.36
C LEU A 90 0.86 19.40 1.88
N HIS A 91 -0.09 20.16 2.42
CA HIS A 91 -0.42 20.13 3.84
C HIS A 91 -1.75 19.43 4.05
N THR A 92 -1.87 18.69 5.15
CA THR A 92 -3.12 18.08 5.59
C THR A 92 -3.61 18.79 6.85
N ALA A 93 -4.91 19.07 6.91
CA ALA A 93 -5.57 19.59 8.11
C ALA A 93 -5.71 18.52 9.21
N VAL A 94 -5.49 17.24 8.87
CA VAL A 94 -5.67 16.13 9.78
C VAL A 94 -4.63 16.19 10.89
N PRO A 95 -5.05 16.21 12.18
CA PRO A 95 -4.11 16.29 13.29
C PRO A 95 -3.26 15.02 13.38
N ALA A 96 -1.99 15.19 13.76
CA ALA A 96 -0.97 14.13 13.73
C ALA A 96 -1.39 12.86 14.51
N TRP A 97 -2.12 13.00 15.62
CA TRP A 97 -2.56 11.86 16.41
C TRP A 97 -3.56 10.97 15.67
N ARG A 98 -4.44 11.54 14.81
CA ARG A 98 -5.36 10.77 13.97
C ARG A 98 -4.61 9.97 12.91
N LEU A 99 -3.59 10.58 12.31
CA LEU A 99 -2.70 9.91 11.35
C LEU A 99 -1.93 8.76 12.03
N ALA A 100 -1.38 9.00 13.21
CA ALA A 100 -0.66 7.99 13.98
C ALA A 100 -1.56 6.82 14.37
N LEU A 101 -2.74 7.10 14.92
CA LEU A 101 -3.71 6.07 15.31
C LEU A 101 -4.21 5.28 14.08
N GLY A 102 -4.54 5.97 12.99
CA GLY A 102 -4.96 5.34 11.74
C GLY A 102 -3.88 4.43 11.17
N GLY A 103 -2.61 4.88 11.18
CA GLY A 103 -1.47 4.08 10.76
C GLY A 103 -1.26 2.83 11.61
N LEU A 104 -1.42 2.93 12.94
CA LEU A 104 -1.34 1.79 13.86
C LEU A 104 -2.44 0.77 13.60
N VAL A 105 -3.70 1.22 13.49
CA VAL A 105 -4.85 0.33 13.23
C VAL A 105 -4.73 -0.33 11.87
N ALA A 106 -4.40 0.43 10.82
CA ALA A 106 -4.21 -0.12 9.47
C ALA A 106 -3.03 -1.08 9.40
N GLY A 107 -1.92 -0.77 10.08
CA GLY A 107 -0.73 -1.63 10.15
C GLY A 107 -1.02 -2.94 10.89
N PHE A 108 -1.72 -2.88 12.01
CA PHE A 108 -2.17 -4.05 12.75
C PHE A 108 -3.12 -4.91 11.91
N GLY A 109 -4.12 -4.31 11.26
CA GLY A 109 -5.05 -5.00 10.37
C GLY A 109 -4.35 -5.69 9.20
N ALA A 110 -3.41 -5.01 8.53
CA ALA A 110 -2.61 -5.60 7.46
C ALA A 110 -1.75 -6.77 7.94
N ARG A 111 -1.32 -6.77 9.22
CA ARG A 111 -0.60 -7.90 9.80
C ARG A 111 -1.53 -9.07 10.07
N LEU A 112 -2.71 -8.81 10.64
CA LEU A 112 -3.73 -9.83 10.93
C LEU A 112 -4.19 -10.52 9.65
N ALA A 113 -4.35 -9.77 8.55
CA ALA A 113 -4.72 -10.31 7.25
C ALA A 113 -3.58 -11.08 6.54
N GLY A 114 -2.35 -11.04 7.05
CA GLY A 114 -1.19 -11.64 6.39
C GLY A 114 -0.67 -10.85 5.17
N GLY A 115 -1.18 -9.64 4.93
CA GLY A 115 -0.85 -8.82 3.77
C GLY A 115 -1.54 -7.46 3.79
N CYS A 116 -0.98 -6.51 3.04
CA CYS A 116 -1.61 -5.20 2.79
C CYS A 116 -2.38 -5.21 1.46
N THR A 117 -3.02 -4.09 1.15
CA THR A 117 -3.72 -3.87 -0.13
C THR A 117 -2.81 -4.05 -1.34
N SER A 118 -1.51 -3.73 -1.27
CA SER A 118 -0.60 -4.00 -2.41
C SER A 118 -0.38 -5.50 -2.62
N GLY A 119 -0.28 -6.27 -1.53
CA GLY A 119 -0.06 -7.72 -1.58
C GLY A 119 -1.30 -8.50 -2.00
N HIS A 120 -2.43 -8.25 -1.35
CA HIS A 120 -3.70 -8.90 -1.69
C HIS A 120 -4.35 -8.30 -2.95
N GLY A 121 -4.37 -6.98 -3.07
CA GLY A 121 -5.05 -6.27 -4.15
C GLY A 121 -4.31 -6.32 -5.48
N ILE A 122 -3.00 -6.07 -5.51
CA ILE A 122 -2.27 -6.08 -6.80
C ILE A 122 -1.83 -7.51 -7.13
N CYS A 123 -0.94 -8.09 -6.32
CA CYS A 123 -0.37 -9.41 -6.60
C CYS A 123 -1.39 -10.55 -6.40
N GLY A 124 -2.17 -10.49 -5.32
CA GLY A 124 -3.10 -11.56 -4.92
C GLY A 124 -4.28 -11.72 -5.88
N LEU A 125 -4.96 -10.62 -6.22
CA LEU A 125 -6.02 -10.62 -7.23
C LEU A 125 -5.47 -10.92 -8.63
N GLY A 126 -4.30 -10.38 -8.99
CA GLY A 126 -3.63 -10.71 -10.24
C GLY A 126 -3.29 -12.21 -10.37
N SER A 127 -3.16 -12.91 -9.25
CA SER A 127 -2.96 -14.37 -9.19
C SER A 127 -4.26 -15.15 -8.94
N LEU A 128 -5.42 -14.51 -9.03
CA LEU A 128 -6.76 -15.11 -8.83
C LEU A 128 -6.94 -15.84 -7.49
N LYS A 129 -6.31 -15.34 -6.41
CA LYS A 129 -6.41 -15.96 -5.08
C LYS A 129 -7.68 -15.53 -4.36
N LEU A 130 -8.61 -16.47 -4.14
CA LEU A 130 -9.85 -16.22 -3.41
C LEU A 130 -9.64 -15.60 -2.02
N PRO A 131 -8.67 -16.03 -1.18
CA PRO A 131 -8.42 -15.36 0.10
C PRO A 131 -8.02 -13.89 -0.04
N SER A 132 -7.35 -13.53 -1.14
CA SER A 132 -6.97 -12.14 -1.41
C SER A 132 -8.16 -11.30 -1.86
N LEU A 133 -9.09 -11.88 -2.62
CA LEU A 133 -10.35 -11.24 -2.97
C LEU A 133 -11.16 -10.91 -1.70
N LEU A 134 -11.33 -11.90 -0.81
CA LEU A 134 -12.05 -11.69 0.45
C LEU A 134 -11.37 -10.61 1.33
N ALA A 135 -10.04 -10.62 1.42
CA ALA A 135 -9.29 -9.60 2.14
C ALA A 135 -9.52 -8.20 1.57
N VAL A 136 -9.45 -8.04 0.23
CA VAL A 136 -9.68 -6.75 -0.44
C VAL A 136 -11.10 -6.26 -0.25
N LEU A 137 -12.10 -7.13 -0.42
CA LEU A 137 -13.50 -6.77 -0.19
C LEU A 137 -13.73 -6.29 1.24
N THR A 138 -13.13 -6.97 2.22
CA THR A 138 -13.20 -6.58 3.63
C THR A 138 -12.54 -5.22 3.86
N PHE A 139 -11.32 -5.01 3.35
CA PHE A 139 -10.62 -3.73 3.48
C PHE A 139 -11.40 -2.56 2.89
N MET A 140 -11.96 -2.74 1.68
CA MET A 140 -12.73 -1.70 1.01
C MET A 140 -14.05 -1.43 1.75
N ALA A 141 -14.78 -2.47 2.14
CA ALA A 141 -16.04 -2.33 2.88
C ALA A 141 -15.84 -1.59 4.21
N THR A 142 -14.83 -1.98 5.00
CA THR A 142 -14.51 -1.29 6.26
C THR A 142 -14.04 0.14 6.03
N GLY A 143 -13.23 0.39 4.99
CA GLY A 143 -12.79 1.72 4.61
C GLY A 143 -13.95 2.64 4.25
N PHE A 144 -14.89 2.16 3.41
CA PHE A 144 -16.10 2.90 3.07
C PHE A 144 -16.97 3.14 4.30
N ALA A 145 -17.24 2.12 5.11
CA ALA A 145 -18.05 2.27 6.32
C ALA A 145 -17.46 3.29 7.29
N THR A 146 -16.13 3.29 7.46
CA THR A 146 -15.42 4.22 8.34
C THR A 146 -15.45 5.64 7.76
N ALA A 147 -15.17 5.82 6.47
CA ALA A 147 -15.20 7.12 5.81
C ALA A 147 -16.60 7.76 5.88
N GLN A 148 -17.64 6.98 5.55
CA GLN A 148 -19.02 7.45 5.62
C GLN A 148 -19.46 7.72 7.06
N GLY A 149 -19.06 6.86 8.02
CA GLY A 149 -19.37 7.06 9.44
C GLY A 149 -18.77 8.36 9.99
N LEU A 150 -17.50 8.63 9.69
CA LEU A 150 -16.85 9.89 10.09
C LEU A 150 -17.49 11.11 9.43
N ALA A 151 -17.87 11.00 8.15
CA ALA A 151 -18.56 12.07 7.45
C ALA A 151 -19.93 12.40 8.09
N VAL A 152 -20.71 11.38 8.47
CA VAL A 152 -22.00 11.56 9.17
C VAL A 152 -21.81 12.20 10.54
N LEU A 153 -20.71 11.91 11.24
CA LEU A 153 -20.36 12.52 12.51
C LEU A 153 -19.78 13.94 12.38
N GLY A 154 -19.70 14.48 11.16
CA GLY A 154 -19.15 15.82 10.89
C GLY A 154 -17.64 15.91 11.08
N VAL A 155 -16.93 14.78 11.11
CA VAL A 155 -15.48 14.73 11.30
C VAL A 155 -14.79 14.96 9.95
N GLY A 156 -14.42 16.20 9.68
CA GLY A 156 -13.62 16.59 8.52
C GLY A 156 -12.13 16.22 8.62
N PRO A 157 -11.39 16.32 7.51
CA PRO A 157 -9.95 16.41 7.55
C PRO A 157 -9.49 17.62 8.38
#